data_AF-A0A7S3G7Q3-F1
#
_entry.id   AF-A0A7S3G7Q3-F1
#
_cell.length_a   1.000
_cell.length_b   1.000
_cell.length_c   1.000
_cell.angle_alpha   90.00
_cell.angle_beta   90.00
_cell.angle_gamma   90.00
#
_symmetry.space_group_name_H-M   'P 1'
#
loop_
_entity.id
_entity.type
_entity.pdbx_description
1 polymer ?
#
loop_
_entity_poly.entity_id
_entity_poly.type
_entity_poly.pdbx_seq_one_letter_code
_entity_poly.pdbx_strand_id
1 'polypeptide(L)'
;MLRQTVSSLAKASTRITGLDVVPNAKEVLLERYGAILAKLEEKIPKGTGYRDTLEETVNYHKSIVEASSSIEEIEEKMGLGQVEEVIQMTDGELSLIDKMAEWKPWEAEPVDVRIIQARTGNVLYSQELVDEAHKKSTDETKE
;
A
#
# COMPACT_ATOMS: atom_id res chain seq x y z
N MET A 1 4.45 -26.20 -40.92
CA MET A 1 5.01 -26.45 -39.57
C MET A 1 4.07 -25.80 -38.56
N LEU A 2 3.28 -26.58 -37.83
CA LEU A 2 2.46 -26.05 -36.74
C LEU A 2 3.37 -25.70 -35.56
N ARG A 3 3.44 -24.40 -35.22
CA ARG A 3 4.00 -23.96 -33.94
C ARG A 3 3.03 -24.45 -32.86
N GLN A 4 3.35 -25.54 -32.17
CA GLN A 4 2.81 -25.77 -30.84
C GLN A 4 3.48 -24.74 -29.92
N THR A 5 2.80 -23.62 -29.72
CA THR A 5 3.06 -22.74 -28.60
C THR A 5 2.72 -23.52 -27.33
N VAL A 6 3.74 -23.82 -26.54
CA VAL A 6 3.59 -24.28 -25.15
C VAL A 6 2.77 -23.23 -24.41
N SER A 7 1.49 -23.52 -24.20
CA SER A 7 0.67 -22.76 -23.25
C SER A 7 1.24 -23.06 -21.88
N SER A 8 1.80 -22.06 -21.21
CA SER A 8 1.88 -22.11 -19.75
C SER A 8 0.48 -22.42 -19.22
N LEU A 9 0.41 -23.19 -18.14
CA LEU A 9 -0.86 -23.57 -17.53
C LEU A 9 -1.48 -22.29 -16.97
N ALA A 10 -2.37 -21.64 -17.72
CA ALA A 10 -3.01 -20.41 -17.29
C ALA A 10 -3.91 -20.71 -16.08
N LYS A 11 -3.82 -19.87 -15.05
CA LYS A 11 -4.66 -19.95 -13.85
C LYS A 11 -6.14 -19.87 -14.26
N ALA A 12 -6.93 -20.88 -13.92
CA ALA A 12 -8.33 -20.97 -14.36
C ALA A 12 -9.26 -19.99 -13.64
N SER A 13 -9.01 -19.75 -12.34
CA SER A 13 -9.69 -18.74 -11.52
C SER A 13 -8.86 -18.45 -10.27
N THR A 14 -9.05 -17.27 -9.66
CA THR A 14 -8.46 -16.90 -8.36
C THR A 14 -9.20 -17.53 -7.18
N ARG A 15 -10.40 -18.07 -7.42
CA ARG A 15 -11.34 -18.57 -6.40
C ARG A 15 -11.76 -17.52 -5.36
N ILE A 16 -11.56 -16.23 -5.66
CA ILE A 16 -12.02 -15.08 -4.89
C ILE A 16 -13.08 -14.36 -5.71
N THR A 17 -14.25 -14.12 -5.13
CA THR A 17 -15.35 -13.44 -5.81
C THR A 17 -14.96 -12.01 -6.16
N GLY A 18 -15.13 -11.62 -7.43
CA GLY A 18 -14.84 -10.26 -7.89
C GLY A 18 -13.36 -9.98 -8.15
N LEU A 19 -12.50 -11.00 -8.10
CA LEU A 19 -11.08 -10.89 -8.44
C LEU A 19 -10.79 -11.75 -9.68
N ASP A 20 -10.75 -11.12 -10.85
CA ASP A 20 -10.47 -11.83 -12.11
C ASP A 20 -8.98 -12.16 -12.25
N VAL A 21 -8.68 -13.27 -12.93
CA VAL A 21 -7.29 -13.67 -13.22
C VAL A 21 -6.65 -12.69 -14.19
N VAL A 22 -5.40 -12.31 -13.92
CA VAL A 22 -4.60 -11.44 -14.81
C VAL A 22 -3.57 -12.30 -15.54
N PRO A 23 -3.73 -12.58 -16.86
CA PRO A 23 -2.85 -13.51 -17.58
C PRO A 23 -1.38 -13.07 -17.68
N ASN A 24 -1.13 -11.76 -17.72
CA ASN A 24 0.18 -11.12 -17.79
C ASN A 24 0.53 -10.39 -16.49
N ALA A 25 0.22 -11.02 -15.34
CA ALA A 25 0.36 -10.41 -14.02
C ALA A 25 1.77 -9.90 -13.73
N LYS A 26 2.81 -10.61 -14.20
CA LYS A 26 4.21 -10.21 -14.00
C LYS A 26 4.52 -8.88 -14.65
N GLU A 27 4.17 -8.72 -15.93
CA GLU A 27 4.41 -7.48 -16.67
C GLU A 27 3.62 -6.32 -16.08
N VAL A 28 2.35 -6.58 -15.70
CA VAL A 28 1.50 -5.58 -15.05
C VAL A 28 2.09 -5.12 -13.73
N LEU A 29 2.56 -6.02 -12.88
CA LEU A 29 3.20 -5.67 -11.60
C LEU A 29 4.45 -4.80 -11.81
N LEU A 30 5.31 -5.14 -12.77
CA LEU A 30 6.51 -4.36 -13.07
C LEU A 30 6.16 -2.94 -13.56
N GLU A 31 5.15 -2.82 -14.41
CA GLU A 31 4.63 -1.52 -14.86
C GLU A 31 4.10 -0.69 -13.68
N ARG A 32 3.28 -1.29 -12.81
CA ARG A 32 2.70 -0.58 -11.66
C ARG A 32 3.75 -0.16 -10.64
N TYR A 33 4.74 -1.00 -10.35
CA TYR A 33 5.87 -0.62 -9.49
C TYR A 33 6.70 0.51 -10.08
N GLY A 34 6.95 0.49 -11.40
CA GLY A 34 7.59 1.61 -12.10
C GLY A 34 6.78 2.90 -11.99
N ALA A 35 5.45 2.81 -12.13
CA ALA A 35 4.55 3.95 -11.97
C ALA A 35 4.56 4.52 -10.53
N ILE A 36 4.61 3.66 -9.51
CA ILE A 36 4.72 4.11 -8.11
C ILE A 36 6.01 4.90 -7.90
N LEU A 37 7.16 4.36 -8.30
CA LEU A 37 8.46 5.03 -8.13
C LEU A 37 8.48 6.38 -8.85
N ALA A 38 7.99 6.44 -10.08
CA ALA A 38 7.91 7.69 -10.84
C ALA A 38 7.01 8.74 -10.13
N LYS A 39 5.85 8.30 -9.64
CA LYS A 39 4.88 9.18 -8.98
C LYS A 39 5.37 9.67 -7.61
N LEU A 40 6.12 8.83 -6.89
CA LEU A 40 6.79 9.23 -5.65
C LEU A 40 7.87 10.27 -5.89
N GLU A 41 8.69 10.09 -6.92
CA GLU A 41 9.70 11.07 -7.31
C GLU A 41 9.09 12.42 -7.69
N GLU A 42 7.95 12.43 -8.36
CA GLU A 42 7.23 13.63 -8.78
C GLU A 42 6.56 14.37 -7.61
N LYS A 43 5.83 13.65 -6.74
CA LYS A 43 4.88 14.27 -5.81
C LYS A 43 5.33 14.37 -4.36
N ILE A 44 6.22 13.49 -3.91
CA ILE A 44 6.57 13.37 -2.50
C ILE A 44 8.05 13.76 -2.31
N PRO A 45 8.39 14.69 -1.42
CA PRO A 45 9.78 15.08 -1.21
C PRO A 45 10.62 13.95 -0.59
N LYS A 46 11.94 13.96 -0.87
CA LYS A 46 12.92 13.03 -0.26
C LYS A 46 13.06 13.29 1.24
N GLY A 47 13.30 12.24 2.01
CA GLY A 47 13.47 12.31 3.47
C GLY A 47 12.16 12.32 4.25
N THR A 48 11.06 11.94 3.61
CA THR A 48 9.79 11.65 4.30
C THR A 48 9.74 10.16 4.59
N GLY A 49 9.34 9.78 5.80
CA GLY A 49 9.28 8.37 6.19
C GLY A 49 8.37 7.52 5.29
N TYR A 50 7.27 8.10 4.81
CA TYR A 50 6.38 7.45 3.85
C TYR A 50 7.09 7.10 2.54
N ARG A 51 7.81 8.06 1.93
CA ARG A 51 8.54 7.83 0.70
C ARG A 51 9.64 6.78 0.87
N ASP A 52 10.44 6.91 1.92
CA ASP A 52 11.60 6.05 2.13
C ASP A 52 11.19 4.59 2.33
N THR A 53 10.18 4.34 3.17
CA THR A 53 9.65 2.98 3.43
C THR A 53 8.99 2.37 2.20
N LEU A 54 8.27 3.17 1.41
CA LEU A 54 7.60 2.70 0.22
C LEU A 54 8.59 2.40 -0.92
N GLU A 55 9.60 3.26 -1.12
CA GLU A 55 10.68 3.01 -2.08
C GLU A 55 11.42 1.70 -1.75
N GLU A 56 11.74 1.46 -0.48
CA GLU A 56 12.37 0.19 -0.04
C GLU A 56 11.48 -1.02 -0.34
N THR A 57 10.21 -0.95 0.06
CA THR A 57 9.23 -2.03 -0.13
C THR A 57 9.02 -2.35 -1.61
N VAL A 58 8.81 -1.32 -2.43
CA VAL A 58 8.58 -1.47 -3.88
C VAL A 58 9.81 -2.02 -4.59
N ASN A 59 11.01 -1.55 -4.24
CA ASN A 59 12.25 -2.08 -4.83
C ASN A 59 12.47 -3.54 -4.45
N TYR A 60 12.19 -3.91 -3.19
CA TYR A 60 12.25 -5.29 -2.74
C TYR A 60 11.26 -6.18 -3.52
N HIS A 61 9.98 -5.80 -3.60
CA HIS A 61 8.98 -6.58 -4.34
C HIS A 61 9.31 -6.67 -5.84
N LYS A 62 9.74 -5.56 -6.45
CA LYS A 62 10.17 -5.53 -7.85
C LYS A 62 11.31 -6.51 -8.09
N SER A 63 12.29 -6.58 -7.20
CA SER A 63 13.41 -7.53 -7.33
C SER A 63 12.95 -9.00 -7.30
N ILE A 64 11.95 -9.33 -6.47
CA ILE A 64 11.34 -10.68 -6.43
C ILE A 64 10.66 -10.99 -7.76
N VAL A 65 9.88 -10.06 -8.28
CA VAL A 65 9.14 -10.23 -9.54
C VAL A 65 10.10 -10.40 -10.72
N GLU A 66 11.16 -9.61 -10.79
CA GLU A 66 12.18 -9.71 -11.84
C GLU A 66 12.91 -11.06 -11.79
N ALA A 67 13.33 -11.49 -10.59
CA ALA A 67 14.10 -12.72 -10.39
C ALA A 67 13.32 -14.02 -10.57
N SER A 68 12.00 -14.00 -10.40
CA SER A 68 11.17 -15.21 -10.39
C SER A 68 10.70 -15.58 -11.80
N SER A 69 10.64 -16.88 -12.09
CA SER A 69 10.31 -17.39 -13.44
C SER A 69 8.83 -17.75 -13.61
N SER A 70 8.11 -17.99 -12.51
CA SER A 70 6.68 -18.32 -12.52
C SER A 70 5.88 -17.44 -11.55
N ILE A 71 4.56 -17.43 -11.71
CA ILE A 71 3.65 -16.68 -10.84
C ILE A 71 3.62 -17.28 -9.43
N GLU A 72 3.67 -18.61 -9.32
CA GLU A 72 3.65 -19.32 -8.04
C GLU A 72 4.89 -18.99 -7.20
N GLU A 73 6.06 -18.89 -7.84
CA GLU A 73 7.31 -18.49 -7.17
C GLU A 73 7.22 -17.04 -6.67
N ILE A 74 6.55 -16.16 -7.43
CA ILE A 74 6.29 -14.78 -7.02
C ILE A 74 5.39 -14.76 -5.78
N GLU A 75 4.26 -15.47 -5.81
CA GLU A 75 3.29 -15.55 -4.68
C GLU A 75 3.95 -16.10 -3.42
N GLU A 76 4.75 -17.18 -3.54
CA GLU A 76 5.46 -17.80 -2.42
C GLU A 76 6.51 -16.88 -1.80
N LYS A 77 7.35 -16.24 -2.62
CA LYS A 77 8.43 -15.37 -2.12
C LYS A 77 7.91 -14.06 -1.56
N MET A 78 6.85 -13.47 -2.14
CA MET A 78 6.26 -12.24 -1.60
C MET A 78 5.49 -12.53 -0.31
N GLY A 79 4.80 -13.67 -0.21
CA GLY A 79 4.02 -14.01 0.99
C GLY A 79 2.81 -13.09 1.22
N LEU A 80 2.32 -12.43 0.17
CA LEU A 80 1.23 -11.45 0.22
C LEU A 80 -0.10 -11.95 -0.37
N GLY A 81 -0.25 -13.26 -0.57
CA GLY A 81 -1.41 -13.85 -1.22
C GLY A 81 -1.23 -13.99 -2.73
N GLN A 82 -2.32 -13.89 -3.48
CA GLN A 82 -2.29 -14.05 -4.95
C GLN A 82 -1.77 -12.79 -5.63
N VAL A 83 -1.12 -12.93 -6.80
CA VAL A 83 -0.59 -11.77 -7.54
C VAL A 83 -1.67 -10.75 -7.91
N GLU A 84 -2.91 -11.19 -8.14
CA GLU A 84 -4.03 -10.31 -8.42
C GLU A 84 -4.40 -9.40 -7.24
N GLU A 85 -4.25 -9.89 -6.01
CA GLU A 85 -4.45 -9.09 -4.79
C GLU A 85 -3.33 -8.04 -4.67
N VAL A 86 -2.09 -8.43 -5.00
CA VAL A 86 -0.94 -7.51 -5.02
C VAL A 86 -1.13 -6.40 -6.05
N ILE A 87 -1.67 -6.71 -7.23
CA ILE A 87 -2.02 -5.69 -8.24
C ILE A 87 -3.05 -4.71 -7.66
N GLN A 88 -4.12 -5.19 -7.04
CA GLN A 88 -5.12 -4.30 -6.41
C GLN A 88 -4.51 -3.43 -5.30
N MET A 89 -3.62 -3.97 -4.47
CA MET A 89 -2.90 -3.20 -3.47
C MET A 89 -2.04 -2.10 -4.11
N THR A 90 -1.34 -2.42 -5.19
CA THR A 90 -0.49 -1.48 -5.94
C THR A 90 -1.32 -0.35 -6.57
N ASP A 91 -2.52 -0.67 -7.06
CA ASP A 91 -3.48 0.30 -7.62
C ASP A 91 -4.05 1.24 -6.54
N GLY A 92 -4.33 0.67 -5.36
CA GLY A 92 -4.68 1.42 -4.17
C GLY A 92 -3.55 2.36 -3.74
N GLU A 93 -2.31 1.89 -3.77
CA GLU A 93 -1.13 2.69 -3.43
C GLU A 93 -0.92 3.86 -4.41
N LEU A 94 -1.07 3.62 -5.72
CA LEU A 94 -1.02 4.70 -6.71
C LEU A 94 -2.05 5.80 -6.42
N SER A 95 -3.25 5.41 -5.99
CA SER A 95 -4.30 6.35 -5.60
C SER A 95 -4.01 7.02 -4.26
N LEU A 96 -3.37 6.30 -3.33
CA LEU A 96 -2.96 6.82 -2.02
C LEU A 96 -1.88 7.89 -2.17
N ILE A 97 -0.93 7.73 -3.08
CA ILE A 97 0.13 8.72 -3.34
C ILE A 97 -0.46 10.08 -3.70
N ASP A 98 -1.55 10.12 -4.48
CA ASP A 98 -2.24 11.39 -4.80
C ASP A 98 -2.81 12.05 -3.55
N LYS A 99 -3.44 11.27 -2.68
CA LYS A 99 -4.00 11.75 -1.41
C LYS A 99 -2.90 12.18 -0.44
N MET A 100 -1.80 11.44 -0.37
CA MET A 100 -0.65 11.77 0.48
C MET A 100 0.00 13.07 0.03
N ALA A 101 0.09 13.32 -1.27
CA ALA A 101 0.57 14.58 -1.83
C ALA A 101 -0.34 15.78 -1.50
N GLU A 102 -1.66 15.54 -1.42
CA GLU A 102 -2.64 16.54 -0.99
C GLU A 102 -2.57 16.80 0.52
N TRP A 103 -2.57 15.74 1.34
CA TRP A 103 -2.64 15.81 2.80
C TRP A 103 -1.33 16.22 3.47
N LYS A 104 -0.20 15.88 2.84
CA LYS A 104 1.16 16.17 3.32
C LYS A 104 1.36 15.87 4.82
N PRO A 105 1.07 14.65 5.29
CA PRO A 105 1.13 14.34 6.72
C PRO A 105 2.52 14.52 7.35
N TRP A 106 3.59 14.57 6.55
CA TRP A 106 4.95 14.86 7.00
C TRP A 106 5.18 16.34 7.39
N GLU A 107 4.26 17.25 7.06
CA GLU A 107 4.31 18.65 7.49
C GLU A 107 3.56 18.87 8.82
N ALA A 108 2.94 17.83 9.38
CA ALA A 108 2.18 17.94 10.63
C ALA A 108 3.10 18.29 11.81
N GLU A 109 2.66 19.27 12.61
CA GLU A 109 3.35 19.68 13.82
C GLU A 109 3.43 18.50 14.82
N PRO A 110 4.58 18.29 15.49
CA PRO A 110 4.70 17.28 16.51
C PRO A 110 3.65 17.47 17.61
N VAL A 111 2.73 16.52 17.70
CA VAL A 111 1.76 16.47 18.81
C VAL A 111 2.44 15.79 20.00
N ASP A 112 2.40 16.42 21.19
CA ASP A 112 2.87 15.80 22.42
C ASP A 112 1.96 14.63 22.80
N VAL A 113 2.29 13.46 22.27
CA VAL A 113 1.62 12.21 22.59
C VAL A 113 2.20 11.65 23.89
N ARG A 114 1.45 11.80 24.98
CA ARG A 114 1.74 11.07 26.21
C ARG A 114 1.43 9.59 25.99
N ILE A 115 2.47 8.79 25.79
CA ILE A 115 2.34 7.32 25.78
C ILE A 115 2.05 6.87 27.22
N ILE A 116 0.77 6.82 27.58
CA ILE A 116 0.33 6.23 28.83
C ILE A 116 0.41 4.72 28.63
N GLN A 117 1.46 4.08 29.15
CA GLN A 117 1.50 2.63 29.23
C GLN A 117 0.35 2.19 30.15
N ALA A 118 -0.78 1.83 29.56
CA ALA A 118 -1.86 1.19 30.30
C ALA A 118 -1.29 -0.12 30.87
N ARG A 119 -1.15 -0.17 32.19
CA ARG A 119 -0.67 -1.38 32.89
C ARG A 119 -1.64 -2.56 32.74
N THR A 120 -2.82 -2.34 32.14
CA THR A 120 -3.82 -3.35 31.79
C THR A 120 -4.65 -2.89 30.58
N GLY A 121 -4.38 -3.45 29.40
CA GLY A 121 -5.33 -3.86 28.34
C GLY A 121 -6.43 -2.95 27.77
N ASN A 122 -6.78 -1.80 28.34
CA ASN A 122 -7.81 -0.91 27.83
C ASN A 122 -7.30 0.55 27.83
N VAL A 123 -7.28 1.17 26.66
CA VAL A 123 -6.92 2.58 26.50
C VAL A 123 -8.07 3.42 27.04
N LEU A 124 -7.89 3.98 28.24
CA LEU A 124 -8.76 5.03 28.76
C LEU A 124 -8.15 6.38 28.34
N TYR A 125 -8.82 7.09 27.44
CA TYR A 125 -8.51 8.50 27.22
C TYR A 125 -8.69 9.25 28.54
N SER A 126 -7.83 10.22 28.85
CA SER A 126 -8.10 11.12 29.97
C SER A 126 -9.38 11.89 29.64
N GLN A 127 -10.29 11.97 30.61
CA GLN A 127 -11.59 12.63 30.44
C GLN A 127 -11.41 14.08 29.94
N GLU A 128 -10.35 14.76 30.39
CA GLU A 128 -9.98 16.10 29.94
C GLU A 128 -9.75 16.20 28.41
N LEU A 129 -9.11 15.20 27.79
CA LEU A 129 -8.86 15.19 26.35
C LEU A 129 -10.14 14.87 25.55
N VAL A 130 -10.99 14.00 26.10
CA VAL A 130 -12.31 13.71 25.51
C VAL A 130 -13.18 14.97 25.54
N ASP A 131 -13.15 15.72 26.65
CA ASP A 131 -13.92 16.94 26.83
C ASP A 131 -13.38 18.09 25.96
N GLU A 132 -12.06 18.18 25.74
CA GLU A 132 -11.43 19.15 24.82
C GLU A 132 -11.80 18.88 23.36
N ALA A 133 -11.81 17.61 22.94
CA ALA A 133 -12.21 17.22 21.59
C ALA A 133 -13.70 17.54 21.32
N HIS A 134 -14.58 17.29 22.30
CA HIS A 134 -16.00 17.61 22.19
C HIS A 134 -16.26 19.13 22.14
N LYS A 135 -15.47 19.94 22.86
CA LYS A 135 -15.54 21.41 22.77
C LYS A 135 -15.13 21.94 21.41
N LYS A 136 -13.99 21.48 20.86
CA LYS A 136 -13.56 21.89 19.51
C LYS A 136 -14.59 21.55 18.43
N SER A 137 -15.18 20.35 18.51
CA SER A 137 -16.22 19.92 17.57
C SER A 137 -17.51 20.76 17.65
N THR A 138 -17.83 21.37 18.79
CA THR A 138 -19.05 22.17 18.98
C THR A 138 -18.86 23.66 18.67
N ASP A 139 -17.61 24.15 18.67
CA ASP A 139 -17.29 25.52 18.25
C ASP A 139 -17.14 25.65 16.72
N GLU A 140 -16.70 24.61 16.01
CA GLU A 140 -16.60 24.63 14.53
C GLU A 140 -17.97 24.59 13.80
N THR A 141 -19.07 24.35 14.51
CA THR A 141 -20.44 24.34 13.94
C THR A 141 -21.17 25.69 14.10
N LYS A 142 -20.48 26.75 14.52
CA LYS A 142 -21.06 28.09 14.76
C LYS A 142 -20.55 29.21 13.85
N GLU A 143 -19.98 28.89 12.69
CA GLU A 143 -19.75 29.87 11.61
C GLU A 143 -20.50 29.49 10.33
#